data_AF-A0A6C0JUJ3-F1
#
_entry.id   AF-A0A6C0JUJ3-F1
#
_cell.length_a   1.000
_cell.length_b   1.000
_cell.length_c   1.000
_cell.angle_alpha   90.00
_cell.angle_beta   90.00
_cell.angle_gamma   90.00
#
_symmetry.space_group_name_H-M   'P 1'
#
loop_
_entity.id
_entity.type
_entity.pdbx_description
1 polymer ?
#
loop_
_entity_poly.entity_id
_entity_poly.type
_entity_poly.pdbx_seq_one_letter_code
_entity_poly.pdbx_strand_id
1 'polypeptide(L)'
;MYDKYSYTYILVLLLATIFYFLKFIDKKSILSLIIILIIGYILYNQIINKENNNANNQLSFQDKIDDKILNLDKSLSSNVYDLNIVPKKLKYISNDEILVSIIKNLHFLEKINKTRYAELLTNLDKLMNIYIFILNDIYDVKYYIKNFIDIRDNIISLLQSYINFTNLNKKYYDIVNKNLHFFIFRSRKMISILENYAKYEKKIFHLDDTIIKPY
;
A
#
# COMPACT_ATOMS: atom_id res chain seq x y z
N MET A 1 -33.35 -28.77 -15.02
CA MET A 1 -33.72 -28.44 -13.62
C MET A 1 -32.84 -29.32 -12.73
N TYR A 2 -31.60 -28.90 -12.48
CA TYR A 2 -30.57 -29.75 -11.88
C TYR A 2 -30.71 -29.78 -10.35
N ASP A 3 -31.25 -30.88 -9.86
CA ASP A 3 -30.90 -31.64 -8.64
C ASP A 3 -30.43 -30.87 -7.41
N LYS A 4 -31.33 -30.07 -6.82
CA LYS A 4 -31.17 -29.61 -5.44
C LYS A 4 -31.30 -30.76 -4.41
N TYR A 5 -31.83 -31.91 -4.84
CA TYR A 5 -32.11 -33.06 -3.97
C TYR A 5 -31.04 -34.18 -4.02
N SER A 6 -30.21 -34.29 -5.07
CA SER A 6 -29.23 -35.39 -5.16
C SER A 6 -28.13 -35.28 -4.10
N TYR A 7 -27.66 -34.07 -3.80
CA TYR A 7 -26.67 -33.81 -2.75
C TYR A 7 -27.23 -33.96 -1.33
N THR A 8 -28.55 -33.81 -1.15
CA THR A 8 -29.17 -33.94 0.19
C THR A 8 -29.13 -35.38 0.69
N TYR A 9 -29.31 -36.37 -0.19
CA TYR A 9 -29.24 -37.78 0.19
C TYR A 9 -27.83 -38.20 0.62
N ILE A 10 -26.81 -37.71 -0.09
CA ILE A 10 -25.40 -37.94 0.24
C ILE A 10 -25.06 -37.31 1.60
N LEU A 11 -25.53 -36.09 1.86
CA LEU A 11 -25.34 -35.41 3.15
C LEU A 11 -26.02 -36.16 4.31
N VAL A 12 -27.24 -36.66 4.12
CA VAL A 12 -27.95 -37.43 5.15
C VAL A 12 -27.20 -38.73 5.46
N LEU A 13 -26.68 -39.42 4.45
CA LEU A 13 -25.93 -40.66 4.62
C LEU A 13 -24.58 -40.40 5.32
N LEU A 14 -23.91 -39.30 4.99
CA LEU A 14 -22.68 -38.86 5.63
C LEU A 14 -22.92 -38.44 7.10
N LEU A 15 -24.03 -37.76 7.38
CA LEU A 15 -24.42 -37.39 8.74
C LEU A 15 -24.73 -38.64 9.59
N ALA A 16 -25.45 -39.60 9.02
CA ALA A 16 -25.80 -40.86 9.68
C ALA A 16 -24.55 -41.70 10.01
N THR A 17 -23.57 -41.74 9.11
CA THR A 17 -22.29 -42.44 9.35
C THR A 17 -21.47 -41.75 10.44
N ILE A 18 -21.38 -40.41 10.44
CA ILE A 18 -20.75 -39.67 11.53
C ILE A 18 -21.44 -39.97 12.88
N PHE A 19 -22.78 -39.97 12.90
CA PHE A 19 -23.55 -40.25 14.11
C PHE A 19 -23.35 -41.69 14.62
N TYR A 20 -23.22 -42.65 13.70
CA TYR A 20 -22.88 -44.02 14.03
C TYR A 20 -21.50 -44.14 14.68
N PHE A 21 -20.48 -43.46 14.15
CA PHE A 21 -19.15 -43.45 14.77
C PHE A 21 -19.13 -42.76 16.14
N LEU A 22 -19.90 -41.68 16.31
CA LEU A 22 -20.03 -40.99 17.59
C LEU A 22 -20.63 -41.89 18.70
N LYS A 23 -21.43 -42.90 18.35
CA LYS A 23 -22.00 -43.85 19.32
C LYS A 23 -20.93 -44.68 20.05
N PHE A 24 -19.78 -44.93 19.43
CA PHE A 24 -18.69 -45.75 20.00
C PHE A 24 -17.71 -44.94 20.84
N ILE A 25 -17.91 -43.62 20.93
CA ILE A 25 -17.01 -42.71 21.63
C ILE A 25 -17.57 -42.42 23.03
N ASP A 26 -16.70 -42.41 24.03
CA ASP A 26 -17.09 -42.06 25.40
C ASP A 26 -17.70 -40.65 25.50
N LYS A 27 -18.69 -40.48 26.38
CA LYS A 27 -19.38 -39.18 26.59
C LYS A 27 -18.41 -38.02 26.87
N LYS A 28 -17.31 -38.28 27.58
CA LYS A 28 -16.26 -37.28 27.87
C LYS A 28 -15.54 -36.83 26.59
N SER A 29 -15.25 -37.75 25.68
CA SER A 29 -14.57 -37.48 24.42
C SER A 29 -15.48 -36.74 23.43
N ILE A 30 -16.78 -37.05 23.42
CA ILE A 30 -17.79 -36.28 22.65
C ILE A 30 -17.85 -34.83 23.14
N LEU A 31 -17.88 -34.62 24.46
CA LEU A 31 -17.89 -33.28 25.05
C LEU A 31 -16.64 -32.48 24.67
N SER A 32 -15.47 -33.11 24.70
CA SER A 32 -14.21 -32.49 24.26
C SER A 32 -14.24 -32.10 22.78
N LEU A 33 -14.80 -32.94 21.91
CA LEU A 33 -14.91 -32.67 20.48
C LEU A 33 -15.79 -31.44 20.20
N ILE A 34 -16.92 -31.32 20.91
CA ILE A 34 -17.83 -30.18 20.81
C ILE A 34 -17.12 -28.88 21.23
N ILE A 35 -16.36 -28.91 22.34
CA ILE A 35 -15.60 -27.75 22.82
C ILE A 35 -14.56 -27.30 21.79
N ILE A 36 -13.82 -28.24 21.19
CA ILE A 36 -12.83 -27.94 20.15
C ILE A 36 -13.47 -27.27 18.93
N LEU A 37 -14.64 -27.77 18.48
CA LEU A 37 -15.39 -27.17 17.37
C LEU A 37 -15.84 -25.73 17.67
N ILE A 38 -16.35 -25.47 18.88
CA ILE A 38 -16.77 -24.13 19.30
C ILE A 38 -15.58 -23.16 19.30
N ILE A 39 -14.44 -23.57 19.88
CA ILE A 39 -13.23 -22.75 19.91
C ILE A 39 -12.71 -22.47 18.50
N GLY A 40 -12.67 -23.50 17.64
CA GLY A 40 -12.25 -23.37 16.25
C GLY A 40 -13.12 -22.39 15.47
N TYR A 41 -14.45 -22.44 15.67
CA TYR A 41 -15.40 -21.52 15.04
C TYR A 41 -15.19 -20.07 15.50
N ILE A 42 -14.96 -19.85 16.79
CA ILE A 42 -14.68 -18.51 17.35
C ILE A 42 -13.39 -17.94 16.74
N LEU A 43 -12.31 -18.73 16.69
CA LEU A 43 -11.03 -18.31 16.13
C LEU A 43 -11.13 -17.98 14.63
N TYR A 44 -11.84 -18.82 13.86
CA TYR A 44 -12.08 -18.60 12.44
C TYR A 44 -12.80 -17.26 12.18
N ASN A 45 -13.87 -16.98 12.93
CA ASN A 45 -14.60 -15.72 12.81
C ASN A 45 -13.73 -14.50 13.19
N GLN A 46 -12.84 -14.63 14.18
CA GLN A 46 -11.93 -13.54 14.54
C GLN A 46 -10.92 -13.24 13.42
N ILE A 47 -10.39 -14.26 12.75
CA ILE A 47 -9.47 -14.09 11.62
C ILE A 47 -10.16 -13.39 10.45
N ILE A 48 -11.34 -13.88 10.06
CA ILE A 48 -12.12 -13.28 8.95
C ILE A 48 -12.52 -11.84 9.26
N ASN A 49 -12.98 -11.57 10.48
CA ASN A 49 -13.35 -10.20 10.86
C ASN A 49 -12.15 -9.25 10.83
N LYS A 50 -10.93 -9.75 11.16
CA LYS A 50 -9.70 -8.96 11.06
C LYS A 50 -9.31 -8.68 9.61
N GLU A 51 -9.42 -9.65 8.73
CA GLU A 51 -9.16 -9.48 7.29
C GLU A 51 -10.17 -8.51 6.63
N ASN A 52 -11.47 -8.70 6.92
CA ASN A 52 -12.53 -7.83 6.38
C ASN A 52 -12.44 -6.39 6.90
N ASN A 53 -12.07 -6.19 8.17
CA ASN A 53 -11.85 -4.86 8.72
C ASN A 53 -10.64 -4.15 8.09
N ASN A 54 -9.58 -4.89 7.74
CA ASN A 54 -8.42 -4.33 7.06
C ASN A 54 -8.74 -3.93 5.61
N ALA A 55 -9.47 -4.78 4.88
CA ALA A 55 -9.90 -4.50 3.51
C ALA A 55 -10.86 -3.29 3.42
N ASN A 56 -11.84 -3.21 4.34
CA ASN A 56 -12.79 -2.09 4.38
C ASN A 56 -12.14 -0.76 4.81
N ASN A 57 -11.09 -0.81 5.65
CA ASN A 57 -10.33 0.38 6.05
C ASN A 57 -9.41 0.90 4.95
N GLN A 58 -8.88 0.03 4.07
CA GLN A 58 -8.09 0.46 2.91
C GLN A 58 -8.97 1.12 1.84
N LEU A 59 -10.12 0.51 1.49
CA LEU A 59 -11.06 1.07 0.52
C LEU A 59 -11.63 2.44 0.96
N SER A 60 -12.07 2.56 2.21
CA SER A 60 -12.59 3.82 2.76
C SER A 60 -11.53 4.92 2.93
N PHE A 61 -10.24 4.57 2.86
CA PHE A 61 -9.14 5.53 2.92
C PHE A 61 -8.75 6.03 1.52
N GLN A 62 -8.80 5.17 0.50
CA GLN A 62 -8.62 5.52 -0.91
C GLN A 62 -9.68 6.52 -1.37
N ASP A 63 -10.95 6.27 -1.06
CA ASP A 63 -12.05 7.18 -1.40
C ASP A 63 -11.88 8.56 -0.73
N LYS A 64 -11.38 8.59 0.52
CA LYS A 64 -11.11 9.85 1.25
C LYS A 64 -9.88 10.61 0.74
N ILE A 65 -8.89 9.93 0.15
CA ILE A 65 -7.77 10.58 -0.53
C ILE A 65 -8.25 11.13 -1.87
N ASP A 66 -8.94 10.31 -2.67
CA ASP A 66 -9.40 10.67 -4.01
C ASP A 66 -10.35 11.88 -3.97
N ASP A 67 -11.31 11.90 -3.04
CA ASP A 67 -12.21 13.04 -2.85
C ASP A 67 -11.47 14.32 -2.42
N LYS A 68 -10.41 14.19 -1.62
CA LYS A 68 -9.60 15.34 -1.17
C LYS A 68 -8.69 15.88 -2.26
N ILE A 69 -8.15 15.01 -3.11
CA ILE A 69 -7.34 15.39 -4.28
C ILE A 69 -8.21 16.02 -5.37
N LEU A 70 -9.45 15.54 -5.56
CA LEU A 70 -10.44 16.18 -6.43
C LEU A 70 -10.81 17.61 -5.98
N ASN A 71 -10.84 17.87 -4.68
CA ASN A 71 -11.07 19.21 -4.13
C ASN A 71 -9.85 20.15 -4.28
N LEU A 72 -8.64 19.59 -4.39
CA LEU A 72 -7.40 20.31 -4.71
C LEU A 72 -7.41 20.85 -6.15
N ASP A 73 -7.88 20.05 -7.11
CA ASP A 73 -8.01 20.39 -8.54
C ASP A 73 -9.00 21.56 -8.75
N LYS A 74 -10.20 21.48 -8.16
CA LYS A 74 -11.24 22.52 -8.25
C LYS A 74 -10.83 23.89 -7.71
N SER A 75 -9.87 23.92 -6.78
CA SER A 75 -9.38 25.16 -6.15
C SER A 75 -8.07 25.66 -6.77
N LEU A 76 -7.51 24.97 -7.77
CA LEU A 76 -6.40 25.45 -8.60
C LEU A 76 -6.92 25.96 -9.95
N SER A 77 -8.00 25.37 -10.47
CA SER A 77 -8.60 25.75 -11.76
C SER A 77 -9.26 27.14 -11.80
N SER A 78 -9.34 27.86 -10.66
CA SER A 78 -9.86 29.24 -10.62
C SER A 78 -8.80 30.30 -10.93
N ASN A 79 -7.52 29.93 -10.92
CA ASN A 79 -6.43 30.82 -11.30
C ASN A 79 -5.86 30.35 -12.64
N VAL A 80 -6.33 31.04 -13.69
CA VAL A 80 -5.76 31.11 -15.03
C VAL A 80 -4.22 31.04 -14.96
N TYR A 81 -3.60 30.26 -15.85
CA TYR A 81 -2.18 29.89 -15.95
C TYR A 81 -1.84 28.47 -15.46
N ASP A 82 -2.27 27.49 -16.28
CA ASP A 82 -1.79 26.11 -16.33
C ASP A 82 -0.27 26.01 -16.35
N LEU A 83 0.34 25.37 -15.34
CA LEU A 83 1.64 24.67 -15.51
C LEU A 83 1.87 23.45 -14.58
N ASN A 84 0.93 23.03 -13.73
CA ASN A 84 1.09 21.82 -12.91
C ASN A 84 -0.25 21.12 -12.69
N ILE A 85 -0.64 20.27 -13.64
CA ILE A 85 -1.84 19.44 -13.53
C ILE A 85 -1.66 18.48 -12.35
N VAL A 86 -2.37 18.75 -11.25
CA VAL A 86 -2.48 17.80 -10.14
C VAL A 86 -3.24 16.58 -10.66
N PRO A 87 -2.71 15.36 -10.56
CA PRO A 87 -3.43 14.19 -11.04
C PRO A 87 -4.76 14.06 -10.29
N LYS A 88 -5.87 13.93 -11.04
CA LYS A 88 -7.23 13.82 -10.47
C LYS A 88 -7.39 12.65 -9.49
N LYS A 89 -6.54 11.62 -9.62
CA LYS A 89 -6.44 10.46 -8.74
C LYS A 89 -4.99 9.99 -8.67
N LEU A 90 -4.51 9.65 -7.47
CA LEU A 90 -3.20 9.00 -7.32
C LEU A 90 -3.39 7.50 -7.52
N LYS A 91 -3.00 7.02 -8.70
CA LYS A 91 -3.34 5.66 -9.14
C LYS A 91 -2.45 4.59 -8.51
N TYR A 92 -1.19 4.91 -8.23
CA TYR A 92 -0.18 3.89 -7.91
C TYR A 92 0.27 3.94 -6.47
N ILE A 93 0.42 5.14 -5.89
CA ILE A 93 0.90 5.29 -4.51
C ILE A 93 -0.01 4.66 -3.46
N SER A 94 -1.29 4.53 -3.77
CA SER A 94 -2.26 3.93 -2.84
C SER A 94 -1.94 2.48 -2.47
N ASN A 95 -1.09 1.81 -3.25
CA ASN A 95 -0.60 0.46 -2.99
C ASN A 95 0.59 0.39 -2.01
N ASP A 96 1.11 1.52 -1.52
CA ASP A 96 2.24 1.56 -0.58
C ASP A 96 1.85 2.29 0.72
N GLU A 97 1.60 1.50 1.78
CA GLU A 97 1.16 2.03 3.08
C GLU A 97 2.14 3.04 3.69
N ILE A 98 3.45 2.87 3.45
CA ILE A 98 4.48 3.76 3.98
C ILE A 98 4.42 5.11 3.26
N LEU A 99 4.37 5.10 1.92
CA LEU A 99 4.25 6.35 1.15
C LEU A 99 2.92 7.06 1.43
N VAL A 100 1.82 6.31 1.58
CA VAL A 100 0.53 6.84 2.03
C VAL A 100 0.64 7.50 3.41
N SER A 101 1.34 6.87 4.36
CA SER A 101 1.54 7.44 5.69
C SER A 101 2.33 8.75 5.64
N ILE A 102 3.33 8.83 4.75
CA ILE A 102 4.11 10.05 4.50
C ILE A 102 3.19 11.17 4.00
N ILE A 103 2.33 10.88 3.01
CA ILE A 103 1.35 11.85 2.48
C ILE A 103 0.43 12.38 3.59
N LYS A 104 -0.12 11.49 4.42
CA LYS A 104 -0.99 11.86 5.54
C LYS A 104 -0.28 12.81 6.51
N ASN A 105 0.93 12.45 6.92
CA ASN A 105 1.68 13.21 7.90
C ASN A 105 2.08 14.60 7.37
N LEU A 106 2.31 14.71 6.06
CA LEU A 106 2.73 15.94 5.39
C LEU A 106 1.56 16.78 4.88
N HIS A 107 0.30 16.39 5.12
CA HIS A 107 -0.87 17.09 4.59
C HIS A 107 -0.94 18.57 5.00
N PHE A 108 -0.41 18.93 6.18
CA PHE A 108 -0.37 20.33 6.62
C PHE A 108 0.47 21.23 5.68
N LEU A 109 1.39 20.66 4.90
CA LEU A 109 2.19 21.39 3.91
C LEU A 109 1.33 21.99 2.79
N GLU A 110 0.15 21.44 2.54
CA GLU A 110 -0.80 22.00 1.57
C GLU A 110 -1.18 23.45 1.93
N LYS A 111 -1.39 23.73 3.22
CA LYS A 111 -1.71 25.07 3.71
C LYS A 111 -0.53 26.03 3.62
N ILE A 112 0.69 25.50 3.54
CA ILE A 112 1.92 26.26 3.47
C ILE A 112 2.23 26.63 2.01
N ASN A 113 2.28 25.62 1.15
CA ASN A 113 2.54 25.81 -0.27
C ASN A 113 1.85 24.72 -1.09
N LYS A 114 0.66 25.06 -1.59
CA LYS A 114 -0.19 24.15 -2.35
C LYS A 114 0.51 23.59 -3.59
N THR A 115 1.22 24.43 -4.34
CA THR A 115 1.90 24.04 -5.58
C THR A 115 3.01 23.03 -5.32
N ARG A 116 3.89 23.31 -4.36
CA ARG A 116 4.96 22.37 -3.99
C ARG A 116 4.43 21.08 -3.37
N TYR A 117 3.29 21.15 -2.68
CA TYR A 117 2.68 19.96 -2.10
C TYR A 117 2.10 19.07 -3.20
N ALA A 118 1.44 19.66 -4.20
CA ALA A 118 0.98 18.95 -5.38
C ALA A 118 2.15 18.34 -6.20
N GLU A 119 3.27 19.05 -6.30
CA GLU A 119 4.49 18.55 -6.94
C GLU A 119 5.04 17.33 -6.20
N LEU A 120 5.08 17.37 -4.86
CA LEU A 120 5.47 16.25 -4.03
C LEU A 120 4.57 15.03 -4.28
N LEU A 121 3.24 15.21 -4.27
CA LEU A 121 2.28 14.13 -4.54
C LEU A 121 2.47 13.53 -5.93
N THR A 122 2.67 14.38 -6.94
CA THR A 122 2.87 13.96 -8.33
C THR A 122 4.16 13.15 -8.49
N ASN A 123 5.25 13.60 -7.89
CA ASN A 123 6.52 12.86 -7.94
C ASN A 123 6.43 11.53 -7.19
N LEU A 124 5.75 11.51 -6.05
CA LEU A 124 5.52 10.30 -5.28
C LEU A 124 4.70 9.24 -6.07
N ASP A 125 3.65 9.65 -6.78
CA ASP A 125 2.87 8.74 -7.64
C ASP A 125 3.66 8.28 -8.87
N LYS A 126 4.43 9.19 -9.51
CA LYS A 126 5.33 8.84 -10.62
C LYS A 126 6.41 7.83 -10.20
N LEU A 127 7.00 8.00 -9.01
CA LEU A 127 7.97 7.07 -8.45
C LEU A 127 7.37 5.66 -8.35
N MET A 128 6.16 5.56 -7.80
CA MET A 128 5.47 4.29 -7.63
C MET A 128 5.05 3.67 -8.99
N ASN A 129 4.65 4.51 -9.95
CA ASN A 129 4.34 4.08 -11.30
C ASN A 129 5.56 3.40 -11.95
N ILE A 130 6.71 4.08 -11.97
CA ILE A 130 7.96 3.51 -12.54
C ILE A 130 8.34 2.22 -11.82
N TYR A 131 8.27 2.21 -10.49
CA TYR A 131 8.58 1.04 -9.69
C TYR A 131 7.73 -0.18 -10.06
N ILE A 132 6.40 -0.02 -10.10
CA ILE A 132 5.47 -1.09 -10.46
C ILE A 132 5.70 -1.53 -11.91
N PHE A 133 5.92 -0.59 -12.83
CA PHE A 133 6.07 -0.90 -14.25
C PHE A 133 7.36 -1.65 -14.54
N ILE A 134 8.45 -1.35 -13.82
CA ILE A 134 9.68 -2.15 -13.91
C ILE A 134 9.41 -3.57 -13.40
N LEU A 135 8.76 -3.72 -12.24
CA LEU A 135 8.49 -5.04 -11.64
C LEU A 135 7.51 -5.89 -12.46
N ASN A 136 6.60 -5.25 -13.20
CA ASN A 136 5.66 -5.91 -14.11
C ASN A 136 6.25 -6.11 -15.53
N ASP A 137 7.54 -5.86 -15.72
CA ASP A 137 8.24 -6.03 -16.99
C ASP A 137 7.71 -5.17 -18.16
N ILE A 138 6.98 -4.10 -17.83
CA ILE A 138 6.51 -3.11 -18.81
C ILE A 138 7.66 -2.17 -19.18
N TYR A 139 8.47 -1.80 -18.18
CA TYR A 139 9.65 -0.96 -18.34
C TYR A 139 10.92 -1.76 -18.12
N ASP A 140 11.86 -1.67 -19.06
CA ASP A 140 13.17 -2.28 -18.90
C ASP A 140 13.94 -1.56 -17.78
N VAL A 141 14.27 -2.33 -16.74
CA VAL A 141 14.98 -1.87 -15.55
C VAL A 141 16.29 -1.15 -15.91
N LYS A 142 16.99 -1.58 -16.97
CA LYS A 142 18.27 -0.98 -17.37
C LYS A 142 18.13 0.49 -17.77
N TYR A 143 17.01 0.86 -18.38
CA TYR A 143 16.78 2.21 -18.89
C TYR A 143 16.01 3.08 -17.89
N TYR A 144 15.06 2.49 -17.17
CA TYR A 144 14.14 3.23 -16.30
C TYR A 144 14.62 3.37 -14.86
N ILE A 145 15.66 2.65 -14.43
CA ILE A 145 16.26 2.82 -13.10
C ILE A 145 16.75 4.27 -12.89
N LYS A 146 17.33 4.88 -13.92
CA LYS A 146 17.78 6.28 -13.86
C LYS A 146 16.62 7.21 -13.54
N ASN A 147 15.51 7.08 -14.28
CA ASN A 147 14.32 7.89 -14.05
C ASN A 147 13.74 7.68 -12.64
N PHE A 148 13.80 6.46 -12.12
CA PHE A 148 13.40 6.18 -10.74
C PHE A 148 14.29 6.94 -9.74
N ILE A 149 15.61 6.92 -9.94
CA ILE A 149 16.57 7.64 -9.08
C ILE A 149 16.40 9.15 -9.17
N ASP A 150 16.23 9.70 -10.38
CA ASP A 150 16.01 11.13 -10.59
C ASP A 150 14.73 11.62 -9.88
N ILE A 151 13.63 10.86 -9.97
CA ILE A 151 12.38 11.20 -9.27
C ILE A 151 12.54 11.08 -7.75
N ARG A 152 13.24 10.04 -7.28
CA ARG A 152 13.58 9.89 -5.85
C ARG A 152 14.36 11.10 -5.34
N ASP A 153 15.37 11.53 -6.07
CA ASP A 153 16.22 12.67 -5.71
C ASP A 153 15.42 13.98 -5.69
N ASN A 154 14.49 14.17 -6.64
CA ASN A 154 13.56 15.29 -6.64
C ASN A 154 12.65 15.31 -5.40
N ILE A 155 12.14 14.15 -4.96
CA ILE A 155 11.33 14.05 -3.74
C ILE A 155 12.15 14.41 -2.50
N ILE A 156 13.39 13.92 -2.41
CA ILE A 156 14.32 14.26 -1.31
C ILE A 156 14.55 15.77 -1.26
N SER A 157 14.84 16.39 -2.41
CA SER A 157 15.06 17.83 -2.53
C SER A 157 13.82 18.64 -2.10
N LEU A 158 12.62 18.23 -2.53
CA LEU A 158 11.37 18.87 -2.12
C LEU A 158 11.16 18.80 -0.59
N LEU A 159 11.37 17.61 0.00
CA LEU A 159 11.24 17.43 1.45
C LEU A 159 12.28 18.23 2.23
N GLN A 160 13.54 18.28 1.77
CA GLN A 160 14.58 19.14 2.36
C GLN A 160 14.22 20.62 2.25
N SER A 161 13.61 21.06 1.14
CA SER A 161 13.12 22.43 0.99
C SER A 161 12.03 22.76 2.04
N TYR A 162 11.15 21.80 2.34
CA TYR A 162 10.16 21.96 3.42
C TYR A 162 10.79 21.97 4.80
N ILE A 163 11.87 21.24 5.05
CA ILE A 163 12.62 21.32 6.32
C ILE A 163 13.12 22.75 6.53
N ASN A 164 13.71 23.36 5.51
CA ASN A 164 14.20 24.74 5.58
C ASN A 164 13.06 25.73 5.89
N PHE A 165 11.89 25.54 5.26
CA PHE A 165 10.72 26.38 5.51
C PHE A 165 10.12 26.18 6.92
N THR A 166 10.11 24.95 7.40
CA THR A 166 9.51 24.58 8.69
C THR A 166 10.45 24.74 9.88
N ASN A 167 11.70 25.12 9.66
CA ASN A 167 12.74 25.28 10.69
C ASN A 167 12.32 26.21 11.84
N LEU A 168 11.45 27.19 11.57
CA LEU A 168 10.93 28.11 12.59
C LEU A 168 9.90 27.47 13.54
N ASN A 169 9.28 26.35 13.15
CA ASN A 169 8.32 25.63 13.97
C ASN A 169 8.81 24.20 14.20
N LYS A 170 9.41 23.97 15.37
CA LYS A 170 10.01 22.68 15.77
C LYS A 170 9.09 21.49 15.53
N LYS A 171 7.79 21.62 15.84
CA LYS A 171 6.82 20.54 15.62
C LYS A 171 6.71 20.16 14.14
N TYR A 172 6.62 21.16 13.26
CA TYR A 172 6.54 20.91 11.82
C TYR A 172 7.86 20.42 11.26
N TYR A 173 8.98 21.00 11.69
CA TYR A 173 10.32 20.53 11.36
C TYR A 173 10.49 19.03 11.67
N ASP A 174 10.16 18.61 12.91
CA ASP A 174 10.31 17.22 13.34
C ASP A 174 9.45 16.27 12.50
N ILE A 175 8.23 16.69 12.13
CA ILE A 175 7.35 15.90 11.27
C ILE A 175 7.94 15.76 9.87
N VAL A 176 8.39 16.86 9.24
CA VAL A 176 8.98 16.80 7.89
C VAL A 176 10.25 15.95 7.90
N ASN A 177 11.15 16.19 8.86
CA ASN A 177 12.42 15.48 8.95
C ASN A 177 12.23 13.97 9.17
N LYS A 178 11.30 13.58 10.04
CA LYS A 178 10.94 12.16 10.24
C LYS A 178 10.44 11.50 8.95
N ASN A 179 9.56 12.19 8.22
CA ASN A 179 9.02 11.66 6.97
C ASN A 179 10.05 11.64 5.83
N LEU A 180 11.01 12.57 5.81
CA LEU A 180 12.18 12.50 4.91
C LEU A 180 12.97 11.22 5.16
N HIS A 181 13.30 10.91 6.42
CA HIS A 181 14.03 9.69 6.74
C HIS A 181 13.24 8.42 6.37
N PHE A 182 11.92 8.40 6.62
CA PHE A 182 11.07 7.29 6.18
C PHE A 182 11.05 7.12 4.67
N PHE A 183 10.98 8.22 3.92
CA PHE A 183 11.06 8.18 2.46
C PHE A 183 12.41 7.64 1.98
N ILE A 184 13.52 8.12 2.54
CA ILE A 184 14.87 7.63 2.19
C ILE A 184 14.97 6.13 2.45
N PHE A 185 14.51 5.66 3.62
CA PHE A 185 14.57 4.23 3.95
C PHE A 185 13.69 3.38 3.03
N ARG A 186 12.46 3.83 2.75
CA ARG A 186 11.54 3.12 1.85
C ARG A 186 12.06 3.07 0.43
N SER A 187 12.54 4.19 -0.10
CA SER A 187 13.11 4.29 -1.45
C SER A 187 14.38 3.44 -1.61
N ARG A 188 15.24 3.34 -0.58
CA ARG A 188 16.38 2.40 -0.57
C ARG A 188 15.92 0.94 -0.65
N LYS A 189 14.88 0.57 0.09
CA LYS A 189 14.29 -0.78 -0.02
C LYS A 189 13.75 -1.05 -1.42
N MET A 190 13.11 -0.07 -2.05
CA MET A 190 12.64 -0.19 -3.44
C MET A 190 13.79 -0.42 -4.40
N ILE A 191 14.90 0.32 -4.28
CA ILE A 191 16.11 0.13 -5.09
C ILE A 191 16.64 -1.31 -4.94
N SER A 192 16.79 -1.80 -3.71
CA SER A 192 17.27 -3.17 -3.47
C SER A 192 16.36 -4.23 -4.11
N ILE A 193 15.05 -4.01 -4.13
CA ILE A 193 14.10 -4.90 -4.82
C ILE A 193 14.31 -4.83 -6.34
N LEU A 194 14.50 -3.65 -6.91
CA LEU A 194 14.78 -3.47 -8.35
C LEU A 194 16.12 -4.10 -8.75
N GLU A 195 17.15 -3.99 -7.92
CA GLU A 195 18.45 -4.65 -8.14
C GLU A 195 18.33 -6.17 -8.13
N ASN A 196 17.60 -6.73 -7.15
CA ASN A 196 17.35 -8.16 -7.09
C ASN A 196 16.53 -8.63 -8.30
N TYR A 197 15.50 -7.89 -8.69
CA TYR A 197 14.72 -8.17 -9.89
C TYR A 197 15.61 -8.17 -11.14
N ALA A 198 16.45 -7.14 -11.32
CA ALA A 198 17.38 -7.05 -12.43
C ALA A 198 18.36 -8.23 -12.47
N LYS A 199 18.90 -8.62 -11.31
CA LYS A 199 19.87 -9.70 -11.20
C LYS A 199 19.28 -11.07 -11.47
N TYR A 200 18.13 -11.40 -10.86
CA TYR A 200 17.58 -12.74 -10.89
C TYR A 200 16.66 -12.99 -12.10
N GLU A 201 15.81 -12.02 -12.43
CA GLU A 201 14.86 -12.17 -13.55
C GLU A 201 15.47 -11.73 -14.89
N LYS A 202 16.26 -10.65 -14.89
CA LYS A 202 16.82 -10.07 -16.12
C LYS A 202 18.28 -10.42 -16.39
N LYS A 203 18.95 -11.10 -15.45
CA LYS A 203 20.39 -11.44 -15.53
C LYS A 203 21.30 -10.22 -15.74
N ILE A 204 20.86 -9.05 -15.26
CA ILE A 204 21.62 -7.80 -15.25
C ILE A 204 22.26 -7.67 -13.86
N PHE A 205 23.58 -7.84 -13.80
CA PHE A 205 24.30 -7.92 -12.52
C PHE A 205 24.59 -6.56 -11.88
N HIS A 206 24.61 -5.49 -12.69
CA HIS A 206 24.92 -4.14 -12.23
C HIS A 206 23.97 -3.12 -12.86
N LEU A 207 23.44 -2.23 -12.02
CA LEU A 207 22.71 -1.04 -12.43
C LEU A 207 23.55 0.17 -12.01
N ASP A 208 24.19 0.84 -12.97
CA ASP A 208 25.20 1.86 -12.69
C ASP A 208 24.64 3.05 -11.88
N ASP A 209 23.35 3.34 -12.02
CA ASP A 209 22.69 4.48 -11.36
C ASP A 209 22.23 4.18 -9.91
N THR A 210 22.41 2.95 -9.40
CA THR A 210 21.99 2.61 -8.01
C THR A 210 23.07 2.85 -6.96
N ILE A 211 24.25 3.35 -7.36
CA ILE A 211 25.35 3.66 -6.45
C ILE A 211 24.87 4.57 -5.32
N ILE A 212 25.17 4.17 -4.08
CA ILE A 212 24.69 4.82 -2.87
C ILE A 212 25.24 6.25 -2.79
N LYS A 213 24.35 7.24 -2.96
CA LYS A 213 24.65 8.64 -2.66
C LYS A 213 24.50 8.91 -1.15
N PRO A 214 25.46 9.63 -0.51
CA PRO A 214 25.35 10.03 0.89
C PRO A 214 24.28 11.13 1.01
N TYR A 215 23.08 10.71 1.42
CA TYR A 215 22.00 11.60 1.85
C TYR A 215 21.79 11.45 3.35
#